data_AF-A0A1T5ES08-F1
#
_entry.id   AF-A0A1T5ES08-F1
#
_cell.length_a   1.000
_cell.length_b   1.000
_cell.length_c   1.000
_cell.angle_alpha   90.00
_cell.angle_beta   90.00
_cell.angle_gamma   90.00
#
_symmetry.space_group_name_H-M   'P 1'
#
loop_
_entity.id
_entity.type
_entity.pdbx_description
1 polymer ?
#
loop_
_entity_poly.entity_id
_entity_poly.type
_entity_poly.pdbx_seq_one_letter_code
_entity_poly.pdbx_strand_id
1 'polypeptide(L)'
;MKHSIIFLVALISPGAFTVSPAVEQPFVVYERGAKVSRADIKHDNTSNDRIIQIEALNVSGGSISMGRSNPVLPPANISSIISVNGSYVMTRDVRRSGRGVVIQLLNVVYPYRARLTISEQIFEFEVKQPGFWKINIVVSQ
;
A
#
# COMPACT_ATOMS: atom_id res chain seq x y z
N MET A 1 -26.91 68.74 -30.50
CA MET A 1 -26.98 67.92 -29.27
C MET A 1 -26.28 66.60 -29.56
N LYS A 2 -25.07 66.44 -29.01
CA LYS A 2 -24.16 65.32 -29.29
C LYS A 2 -24.57 64.11 -28.44
N HIS A 3 -24.90 62.98 -29.09
CA HIS A 3 -25.22 61.73 -28.40
C HIS A 3 -23.91 60.94 -28.20
N SER A 4 -23.43 60.87 -26.96
CA SER A 4 -22.35 59.96 -26.55
C SER A 4 -22.93 58.59 -26.25
N ILE A 5 -22.54 57.59 -27.01
CA ILE A 5 -22.84 56.18 -26.75
C ILE A 5 -21.73 55.62 -25.86
N ILE A 6 -22.09 55.21 -24.64
CA ILE A 6 -21.20 54.54 -23.69
C ILE A 6 -21.35 53.03 -23.92
N PHE A 7 -20.30 52.39 -24.45
CA PHE A 7 -20.24 50.93 -24.54
C PHE A 7 -19.62 50.35 -23.26
N LEU A 8 -20.40 49.51 -22.59
CA LEU A 8 -20.04 48.78 -21.37
C LEU A 8 -19.10 47.62 -21.73
N VAL A 9 -17.87 47.62 -21.19
CA VAL A 9 -16.94 46.49 -21.30
C VAL A 9 -17.13 45.59 -20.08
N ALA A 10 -17.67 44.39 -20.30
CA ALA A 10 -17.74 43.36 -19.28
C ALA A 10 -16.35 42.68 -19.14
N LEU A 11 -15.69 42.89 -18.00
CA LEU A 11 -14.49 42.18 -17.60
C LEU A 11 -14.84 40.73 -17.24
N ILE A 12 -14.49 39.81 -18.13
CA ILE A 12 -14.54 38.38 -17.85
C ILE A 12 -13.34 38.07 -16.95
N SER A 13 -13.61 37.82 -15.66
CA SER A 13 -12.60 37.31 -14.73
C SER A 13 -12.35 35.84 -15.07
N PRO A 14 -11.13 35.42 -15.44
CA PRO A 14 -10.81 34.01 -15.51
C PRO A 14 -10.77 33.47 -14.07
N GLY A 15 -11.73 32.61 -13.75
CA GLY A 15 -11.86 31.98 -12.44
C GLY A 15 -10.55 31.33 -11.99
N ALA A 16 -10.16 31.61 -10.75
CA ALA A 16 -9.11 30.88 -10.08
C ALA A 16 -9.50 29.41 -9.99
N PHE A 17 -8.75 28.55 -10.68
CA PHE A 17 -8.79 27.11 -10.46
C PHE A 17 -8.28 26.86 -9.04
N THR A 18 -9.20 26.64 -8.10
CA THR A 18 -8.85 26.13 -6.78
C THR A 18 -8.43 24.68 -6.98
N VAL A 19 -7.12 24.44 -6.90
CA VAL A 19 -6.57 23.09 -6.75
C VAL A 19 -7.20 22.54 -5.47
N SER A 20 -8.13 21.60 -5.62
CA SER A 20 -8.73 20.90 -4.48
C SER A 20 -7.60 20.34 -3.63
N PRO A 21 -7.60 20.54 -2.29
CA PRO A 21 -6.53 20.00 -1.45
C PRO A 21 -6.46 18.50 -1.70
N ALA A 22 -5.26 18.01 -2.02
CA ALA A 22 -5.03 16.59 -2.24
C ALA A 22 -5.61 15.83 -1.04
N VAL A 23 -6.63 14.99 -1.28
CA VAL A 23 -7.18 14.12 -0.26
C VAL A 23 -6.01 13.35 0.34
N GLU A 24 -5.66 13.66 1.59
CA GLU A 24 -4.53 13.04 2.25
C GLU A 24 -4.83 11.54 2.33
N GLN A 25 -4.06 10.74 1.59
CA GLN A 25 -4.30 9.31 1.54
C GLN A 25 -4.11 8.74 2.95
N PRO A 26 -5.00 7.86 3.43
CA PRO A 26 -4.94 7.32 4.79
C PRO A 26 -3.77 6.34 5.01
N PHE A 27 -2.87 6.24 4.04
CA PHE A 27 -1.65 5.42 4.07
C PHE A 27 -0.50 6.12 3.33
N VAL A 28 0.73 5.70 3.63
CA VAL A 28 1.96 6.13 2.95
C VAL A 28 2.83 4.91 2.71
N VAL A 29 3.51 4.85 1.57
CA VAL A 29 4.57 3.85 1.29
C VAL A 29 5.90 4.60 1.29
N TYR A 30 6.77 4.26 2.24
CA TYR A 30 8.08 4.89 2.42
C TYR A 30 9.18 4.21 1.61
N GLU A 31 9.12 2.89 1.51
CA GLU A 31 10.14 2.11 0.82
C GLU A 31 9.51 0.95 0.04
N ARG A 32 10.01 0.75 -1.17
CA ARG A 32 9.66 -0.38 -2.04
C ARG A 32 10.94 -0.98 -2.61
N GLY A 33 11.29 -2.18 -2.16
CA GLY A 33 12.46 -2.90 -2.64
C GLY A 33 12.41 -3.15 -4.15
N ALA A 34 13.58 -3.22 -4.78
CA ALA A 34 13.73 -3.27 -6.23
C ALA A 34 13.01 -4.45 -6.90
N LYS A 35 12.85 -5.58 -6.20
CA LYS A 35 12.15 -6.76 -6.74
C LYS A 35 10.65 -6.79 -6.41
N VAL A 36 10.11 -5.74 -5.78
CA VAL A 36 8.66 -5.59 -5.56
C VAL A 36 8.02 -5.01 -6.82
N SER A 37 7.35 -5.88 -7.58
CA SER A 37 6.73 -5.51 -8.86
C SER A 37 5.37 -4.83 -8.70
N ARG A 38 4.65 -5.12 -7.61
CA ARG A 38 3.37 -4.46 -7.29
C ARG A 38 3.16 -4.38 -5.78
N ALA A 39 2.59 -3.28 -5.30
CA ALA A 39 2.10 -3.15 -3.94
C ALA A 39 0.75 -2.40 -3.95
N ASP A 40 -0.30 -3.05 -3.47
CA ASP A 40 -1.67 -2.50 -3.39
C ASP A 40 -2.13 -2.46 -1.93
N ILE A 41 -2.49 -1.28 -1.44
CA ILE A 41 -3.01 -1.08 -0.09
C ILE A 41 -4.48 -0.67 -0.21
N LYS A 42 -5.36 -1.41 0.49
CA LYS A 42 -6.80 -1.16 0.53
C LYS A 42 -7.26 -1.02 1.97
N HIS A 43 -8.15 -0.06 2.20
CA HIS A 43 -8.81 0.18 3.48
C HIS A 43 -10.29 -0.19 3.33
N ASP A 44 -10.81 -1.01 4.24
CA ASP A 44 -12.23 -1.21 4.41
C ASP A 44 -12.69 -0.45 5.66
N ASN A 45 -13.40 0.65 5.41
CA ASN A 45 -13.88 1.57 6.44
C ASN A 45 -15.18 1.09 7.09
N THR A 46 -15.79 0.01 6.57
CA THR A 46 -17.04 -0.52 7.12
C THR A 46 -16.80 -1.40 8.34
N SER A 47 -15.56 -1.89 8.51
CA SER A 47 -15.16 -2.68 9.66
C SER A 47 -14.48 -1.82 10.73
N ASN A 48 -14.91 -2.00 11.98
CA ASN A 48 -14.23 -1.46 13.17
C ASN A 48 -13.03 -2.33 13.61
N ASP A 49 -12.68 -3.36 12.83
CA ASP A 49 -11.56 -4.24 13.12
C ASP A 49 -10.25 -3.47 13.09
N ARG A 50 -9.35 -3.75 14.03
CA ARG A 50 -8.00 -3.18 14.07
C ARG A 50 -7.02 -4.21 13.52
N ILE A 51 -7.19 -4.53 12.23
CA ILE A 51 -6.52 -5.64 11.56
C ILE A 51 -5.79 -5.15 10.32
N ILE A 52 -4.55 -5.61 10.17
CA ILE A 52 -3.79 -5.45 8.92
C ILE A 52 -3.48 -6.83 8.37
N GLN A 53 -4.05 -7.17 7.22
CA GLN A 53 -3.74 -8.37 6.48
C GLN A 53 -2.67 -8.07 5.43
N ILE A 54 -1.59 -8.85 5.46
CA ILE A 54 -0.46 -8.74 4.54
C ILE A 54 -0.41 -10.01 3.71
N GLU A 55 -0.53 -9.86 2.39
CA GLU A 55 -0.42 -10.92 1.40
C GLU A 55 0.84 -10.69 0.57
N ALA A 56 1.82 -11.57 0.69
CA ALA A 56 3.05 -11.54 -0.09
C ALA A 56 3.08 -12.69 -1.10
N LEU A 57 3.29 -12.39 -2.38
CA LEU A 57 3.24 -13.35 -3.48
C LEU A 57 4.48 -13.23 -4.37
N ASN A 58 5.10 -14.37 -4.68
CA ASN A 58 6.07 -14.49 -5.77
C ASN A 58 5.33 -15.05 -6.98
N VAL A 59 5.22 -14.26 -8.05
CA VAL A 59 4.51 -14.68 -9.29
C VAL A 59 5.14 -15.92 -9.91
N SER A 60 6.45 -16.06 -9.78
CA SER A 60 7.22 -17.18 -10.31
C SER A 60 7.32 -18.34 -9.29
N GLY A 61 6.80 -18.18 -8.07
CA GLY A 61 6.91 -19.18 -7.01
C GLY A 61 6.24 -20.51 -7.38
N GLY A 62 6.91 -21.62 -7.11
CA GLY A 62 6.44 -22.97 -7.44
C GLY A 62 6.64 -23.38 -8.90
N SER A 63 7.16 -22.49 -9.76
CA SER A 63 7.48 -22.82 -11.15
C SER A 63 8.85 -23.50 -11.25
N ILE A 64 8.98 -24.40 -12.23
CA ILE A 64 10.25 -25.07 -12.54
C ILE A 64 11.12 -24.11 -13.38
N SER A 65 12.35 -23.87 -12.93
CA SER A 65 13.39 -23.13 -13.62
C SER A 65 14.49 -24.10 -14.04
N MET A 66 14.55 -24.42 -15.34
CA MET A 66 15.62 -25.24 -15.90
C MET A 66 16.93 -24.44 -15.88
N GLY A 67 17.97 -24.97 -15.22
CA GLY A 67 19.29 -24.34 -15.11
C GLY A 67 19.65 -23.79 -13.72
N ARG A 68 18.81 -23.99 -12.70
CA ARG A 68 19.15 -23.70 -11.29
C ARG A 68 19.41 -24.99 -10.50
N SER A 69 20.25 -24.89 -9.47
CA SER A 69 20.54 -25.99 -8.54
C SER A 69 19.30 -26.46 -7.77
N ASN A 70 18.39 -25.53 -7.46
CA ASN A 70 17.03 -25.85 -7.02
C ASN A 70 16.07 -25.57 -8.18
N PRO A 71 15.44 -26.60 -8.78
CA PRO A 71 14.62 -26.41 -9.95
C PRO A 71 13.31 -25.67 -9.62
N VAL A 72 12.88 -25.60 -8.37
CA VAL A 72 11.61 -24.93 -8.00
C VAL A 72 11.89 -23.56 -7.42
N LEU A 73 11.30 -22.52 -8.02
CA LEU A 73 11.41 -21.15 -7.51
C LEU A 73 10.68 -21.01 -6.17
N PRO A 74 11.29 -20.34 -5.17
CA PRO A 74 10.72 -20.28 -3.83
C PRO A 74 9.47 -19.39 -3.78
N PRO A 75 8.51 -19.66 -2.87
CA PRO A 75 7.41 -18.75 -2.60
C PRO A 75 7.93 -17.40 -2.04
N ALA A 76 7.09 -16.37 -2.08
CA ALA A 76 7.35 -15.19 -1.27
C ALA A 76 7.30 -15.55 0.21
N ASN A 77 8.26 -15.03 0.98
CA ASN A 77 8.33 -15.24 2.42
C ASN A 77 8.46 -13.92 3.16
N ILE A 78 7.58 -13.68 4.13
CA ILE A 78 7.68 -12.56 5.07
C ILE A 78 8.58 -13.01 6.21
N SER A 79 9.85 -12.64 6.14
CA SER A 79 10.88 -13.04 7.11
C SER A 79 10.90 -12.17 8.36
N SER A 80 10.44 -10.92 8.27
CA SER A 80 10.43 -9.98 9.39
C SER A 80 9.34 -8.92 9.22
N ILE A 81 8.82 -8.47 10.37
CA ILE A 81 7.86 -7.38 10.53
C ILE A 81 8.31 -6.56 11.72
N ILE A 82 8.88 -5.39 11.45
CA ILE A 82 9.39 -4.49 12.49
C ILE A 82 8.47 -3.29 12.56
N SER A 83 7.81 -3.10 13.69
CA SER A 83 7.03 -1.89 13.96
C SER A 83 7.99 -0.72 14.17
N VAL A 84 7.83 0.33 13.35
CA VAL A 84 8.57 1.60 13.45
C VAL A 84 7.75 2.61 14.26
N ASN A 85 6.42 2.59 14.12
CA ASN A 85 5.47 3.34 14.92
C ASN A 85 4.20 2.51 15.14
N GLY A 86 3.53 2.69 16.28
CA GLY A 86 2.44 1.85 16.72
C GLY A 86 2.90 0.45 17.11
N SER A 87 1.94 -0.45 17.29
CA SER A 87 2.20 -1.85 17.67
C SER A 87 1.02 -2.75 17.27
N TYR A 88 1.20 -4.06 17.41
CA TYR A 88 0.14 -5.05 17.31
C TYR A 88 0.29 -6.08 18.42
N VAL A 89 -0.78 -6.75 18.80
CA VAL A 89 -0.77 -7.70 19.93
C VAL A 89 -0.31 -9.08 19.49
N MET A 90 -0.75 -9.52 18.32
CA MET A 90 -0.44 -10.87 17.83
C MET A 90 -0.43 -10.93 16.31
N THR A 91 0.31 -11.89 15.78
CA THR A 91 0.23 -12.31 14.39
C THR A 91 -0.62 -13.57 14.25
N ARG A 92 -1.28 -13.72 13.10
CA ARG A 92 -2.00 -14.94 12.71
C ARG A 92 -1.61 -15.32 11.29
N ASP A 93 -1.15 -16.55 11.11
CA ASP A 93 -0.99 -17.13 9.78
C ASP A 93 -2.36 -17.48 9.21
N VAL A 94 -2.75 -16.86 8.09
CA VAL A 94 -4.04 -17.10 7.44
C VAL A 94 -3.91 -18.17 6.37
N ARG A 95 -2.87 -18.09 5.55
CA ARG A 95 -2.65 -19.01 4.43
C ARG A 95 -1.18 -19.06 4.05
N ARG A 96 -0.69 -20.26 3.73
CA ARG A 96 0.60 -20.48 3.05
C ARG A 96 0.35 -21.28 1.77
N SER A 97 1.07 -20.96 0.71
CA SER A 97 0.95 -21.60 -0.60
C SER A 97 2.32 -21.72 -1.28
N GLY A 98 2.39 -22.48 -2.37
CA GLY A 98 3.62 -22.57 -3.18
C GLY A 98 4.08 -21.25 -3.82
N ARG A 99 3.24 -20.20 -3.79
CA ARG A 99 3.56 -18.87 -4.32
C ARG A 99 3.84 -17.83 -3.25
N GLY A 100 3.37 -18.03 -2.02
CA GLY A 100 3.49 -17.01 -1.00
C GLY A 100 2.65 -17.24 0.25
N VAL A 101 2.53 -16.19 1.06
CA VAL A 101 1.97 -16.24 2.40
C VAL A 101 1.01 -15.09 2.65
N VAL A 102 -0.02 -15.35 3.44
CA VAL A 102 -0.96 -14.37 3.98
C VAL A 102 -0.90 -14.43 5.50
N ILE A 103 -0.62 -13.29 6.12
CA ILE A 103 -0.59 -13.11 7.57
C ILE A 103 -1.51 -11.97 7.97
N GLN A 104 -1.95 -11.96 9.23
CA GLN A 104 -2.70 -10.87 9.84
C GLN A 104 -1.98 -10.36 11.08
N LEU A 105 -1.94 -9.04 11.23
CA LEU A 105 -1.61 -8.34 12.47
C LEU A 105 -2.93 -7.99 13.15
N LEU A 106 -3.10 -8.41 14.40
CA LEU A 106 -4.36 -8.23 15.15
C LEU A 106 -4.17 -7.22 16.27
N ASN A 107 -5.25 -6.47 16.55
CA ASN A 107 -5.30 -5.40 17.56
C ASN A 107 -4.23 -4.34 17.33
N VAL A 108 -4.20 -3.80 16.11
CA VAL A 108 -3.22 -2.79 15.71
C VAL A 108 -3.50 -1.44 16.39
N VAL A 109 -2.44 -0.84 16.92
CA VAL A 109 -2.41 0.52 17.47
C VAL A 109 -1.97 1.48 16.36
N TYR A 110 -2.83 2.44 16.04
CA TYR A 110 -2.65 3.40 14.95
C TYR A 110 -2.19 4.77 15.48
N PRO A 111 -1.42 5.55 14.70
CA PRO A 111 -0.90 5.23 13.37
C PRO A 111 0.10 4.08 13.42
N TYR A 112 0.03 3.18 12.45
CA TYR A 112 0.87 2.00 12.41
C TYR A 112 1.82 2.08 11.23
N ARG A 113 3.12 2.15 11.51
CA ARG A 113 4.20 2.12 10.52
C ARG A 113 5.03 0.87 10.73
N ALA A 114 5.25 0.11 9.66
CA ALA A 114 6.04 -1.10 9.72
C ALA A 114 6.99 -1.25 8.55
N ARG A 115 8.16 -1.81 8.85
CA ARG A 115 9.14 -2.29 7.89
C ARG A 115 9.02 -3.80 7.77
N LEU A 116 8.67 -4.27 6.59
CA LEU A 116 8.57 -5.69 6.23
C LEU A 116 9.83 -6.12 5.48
N THR A 117 10.30 -7.33 5.74
CA THR A 117 11.31 -7.98 4.90
C THR A 117 10.70 -9.18 4.19
N ILE A 118 10.53 -9.06 2.87
CA ILE A 118 9.83 -10.01 2.00
C ILE A 118 10.82 -10.54 0.96
N SER A 119 11.23 -11.80 1.08
CA SER A 119 12.20 -12.40 0.16
C SER A 119 13.43 -11.51 -0.09
N GLU A 120 14.04 -11.03 1.02
CA GLU A 120 15.19 -10.10 1.04
C GLU A 120 14.91 -8.68 0.53
N GLN A 121 13.66 -8.35 0.21
CA GLN A 121 13.26 -7.00 -0.16
C GLN A 121 12.64 -6.28 1.03
N ILE A 122 12.99 -5.03 1.21
CA ILE A 122 12.36 -4.18 2.21
C ILE A 122 11.10 -3.55 1.61
N PHE A 123 10.02 -3.56 2.37
CA PHE A 123 8.82 -2.79 2.06
C PHE A 123 8.38 -2.07 3.32
N GLU A 124 8.26 -0.75 3.25
CA GLU A 124 7.90 0.06 4.41
C GLU A 124 6.64 0.87 4.12
N PHE A 125 5.66 0.76 5.02
CA PHE A 125 4.37 1.42 4.89
C PHE A 125 3.91 1.99 6.22
N GLU A 126 2.99 2.95 6.13
CA GLU A 126 2.25 3.50 7.25
C GLU A 126 0.76 3.55 6.92
N VAL A 127 -0.08 3.22 7.90
CA VAL A 127 -1.53 3.39 7.86
C VAL A 127 -1.95 4.25 9.04
N LYS A 128 -2.73 5.29 8.77
CA LYS A 128 -2.99 6.37 9.74
C LYS A 128 -4.23 6.14 10.60
N GLN A 129 -5.17 5.33 10.12
CA GLN A 129 -6.51 5.22 10.70
C GLN A 129 -6.89 3.76 10.99
N PRO A 130 -7.72 3.52 12.03
CA PRO A 130 -8.23 2.19 12.32
C PRO A 130 -9.11 1.65 11.19
N GLY A 131 -9.20 0.33 11.10
CA GLY A 131 -10.03 -0.39 10.14
C GLY A 131 -9.36 -1.65 9.64
N PHE A 132 -10.04 -2.37 8.76
CA PHE A 132 -9.47 -3.54 8.12
C PHE A 132 -8.63 -3.11 6.91
N TRP A 133 -7.33 -3.37 6.98
CA TRP A 133 -6.40 -3.04 5.92
C TRP A 133 -5.93 -4.30 5.21
N LYS A 134 -5.94 -4.29 3.87
CA LYS A 134 -5.36 -5.35 3.05
C LYS A 134 -4.19 -4.81 2.24
N ILE A 135 -3.00 -5.35 2.49
CA ILE A 135 -1.75 -5.00 1.85
C ILE A 135 -1.32 -6.18 0.98
N ASN A 136 -1.34 -6.01 -0.34
CA ASN A 136 -0.93 -7.03 -1.31
C ASN A 136 0.42 -6.64 -1.88
N ILE A 137 1.41 -7.51 -1.77
CA ILE A 137 2.77 -7.27 -2.21
C ILE A 137 3.17 -8.40 -3.15
N VAL A 138 3.53 -8.04 -4.36
CA VAL A 138 3.98 -8.95 -5.39
C VAL A 138 5.46 -8.73 -5.62
N VAL A 139 6.24 -9.81 -5.52
CA VAL A 139 7.66 -9.83 -5.85
C VAL A 139 7.88 -10.64 -7.12
N SER A 140 8.87 -10.22 -7.93
CA SER A 140 9.35 -10.98 -9.08
C SER A 140 10.82 -11.34 -8.86
N GLN A 141 11.13 -12.64 -8.91
CA GLN A 141 12.48 -13.19 -8.80
C GLN A 141 12.95 -13.84 -10.09
#